data_AF-A0A968BF49-F1
#
_entry.id   AF-A0A968BF49-F1
#
_cell.length_a   1.000
_cell.length_b   1.000
_cell.length_c   1.000
_cell.angle_alpha   90.00
_cell.angle_beta   90.00
_cell.angle_gamma   90.00
#
_symmetry.space_group_name_H-M   'P 1'
#
loop_
_entity.id
_entity.type
_entity.pdbx_description
1 polymer ?
#
loop_
_entity_poly.entity_id
_entity_poly.type
_entity_poly.pdbx_seq_one_letter_code
_entity_poly.pdbx_strand_id
1 'polypeptide(L)'
;MEDAQHRGHSEFLYDLRPRLGSWSPDSRWLAHIRAPAAAQPADSSQPADSNPIRELVLTRIATDRPQRVLSMPEGQTTDLHWAPGERLLGMLSEKRLLLVDPESGTLTELSGALQVEQFLGWSKPGSNLAYLTLAEEFDRTVAIVPHGRIRWAPAQRHNLMVAQPNGTLPSRRFGLMNISSARWGNQSTKLSFWATHLPTVSHLPPGDPAAVLDLDEDAIRWYPTDVAEYAQVGNYYLLNREYADAVKFYTDALTHVPDGDEDRTLVARIRLWRGMSRLAAGEAVAARKDLEYFRGHILAPDLQVPDGWDAAVFRALSIDQIFLSTLLSMGQISLAVEEATRIIEQDRDARLIQGLCYLAMIDRATGQHELFTDGVVTRLVPHAMRSEQIPRESAEMLVAAYLRDALHPSNQRYLSARTKKRLADKLVELAQSMQDTHPQAAVRLSESAAVFYRESGKTALEMDALRTSAGM
;
A
#
# COMPACT_ATOMS: atom_id res chain seq x y z
N MET A 1 -33.84 -58.22 5.10
CA MET A 1 -32.55 -58.69 4.56
C MET A 1 -32.16 -57.64 3.55
N GLU A 2 -31.02 -57.01 3.80
CA GLU A 2 -30.44 -55.86 3.09
C GLU A 2 -31.07 -54.48 3.35
N ASP A 3 -30.19 -53.49 3.47
CA ASP A 3 -30.41 -52.04 3.67
C ASP A 3 -30.78 -51.50 5.06
N ALA A 4 -29.78 -51.42 5.96
CA ALA A 4 -29.56 -50.25 6.82
C ALA A 4 -28.31 -50.43 7.71
N GLN A 5 -27.09 -50.33 7.18
CA GLN A 5 -25.92 -50.29 8.06
C GLN A 5 -24.62 -49.66 7.53
N HIS A 6 -24.62 -48.73 6.57
CA HIS A 6 -23.38 -48.04 6.15
C HIS A 6 -23.56 -46.52 5.94
N ARG A 7 -23.99 -45.79 6.98
CA ARG A 7 -23.87 -44.33 7.05
C ARG A 7 -23.40 -43.91 8.43
N GLY A 8 -22.08 -43.94 8.66
CA GLY A 8 -21.51 -43.54 9.95
C GLY A 8 -20.02 -43.24 9.95
N HIS A 9 -19.34 -43.21 8.79
CA HIS A 9 -17.88 -43.06 8.75
C HIS A 9 -17.34 -42.05 7.73
N SER A 10 -18.19 -41.30 7.00
CA SER A 10 -17.73 -40.35 5.97
C SER A 10 -17.68 -38.88 6.42
N GLU A 11 -18.28 -38.50 7.55
CA GLU A 11 -18.21 -37.10 8.06
C GLU A 11 -16.92 -36.79 8.84
N PHE A 12 -16.20 -37.81 9.33
CA PHE A 12 -14.95 -37.59 10.09
C PHE A 12 -13.78 -37.10 9.22
N LEU A 13 -13.84 -37.34 7.89
CA LEU A 13 -12.76 -36.97 6.97
C LEU A 13 -12.89 -35.54 6.42
N TYR A 14 -14.08 -34.93 6.45
CA TYR A 14 -14.28 -33.53 6.05
C TYR A 14 -13.95 -32.52 7.16
N ASP A 15 -13.83 -32.97 8.42
CA ASP A 15 -13.36 -32.16 9.55
C ASP A 15 -11.81 -32.18 9.71
N LEU A 16 -11.12 -32.78 8.73
CA LEU A 16 -9.66 -32.73 8.56
C LEU A 16 -9.22 -31.55 7.69
N ARG A 17 -9.78 -30.35 7.89
CA ARG A 17 -8.93 -29.16 7.71
C ARG A 17 -7.72 -29.41 8.61
N PRO A 18 -6.47 -29.20 8.16
CA PRO A 18 -5.31 -29.50 8.98
C PRO A 18 -5.48 -28.77 10.31
N ARG A 19 -5.91 -29.51 11.35
CA ARG A 19 -5.91 -29.02 12.71
C ARG A 19 -4.45 -28.69 12.93
N LEU A 20 -4.13 -27.40 13.11
CA LEU A 20 -2.77 -26.90 13.29
C LEU A 20 -2.10 -27.77 14.34
N GLY A 21 -1.37 -28.75 13.85
CA GLY A 21 -0.94 -29.93 14.57
C GLY A 21 0.51 -30.09 14.23
N SER A 22 1.37 -30.01 15.22
CA SER A 22 2.80 -29.89 15.01
C SER A 22 3.52 -30.80 15.98
N TRP A 23 4.39 -31.65 15.45
CA TRP A 23 5.26 -32.52 16.23
C TRP A 23 6.54 -31.77 16.55
N SER A 24 7.01 -31.89 17.79
CA SER A 24 8.34 -31.39 18.11
C SER A 24 9.39 -32.18 17.31
N PRO A 25 10.53 -31.56 16.98
CA PRO A 25 11.59 -32.18 16.17
C PRO A 25 12.13 -33.51 16.72
N ASP A 26 12.06 -33.70 18.04
CA ASP A 26 12.46 -34.90 18.77
C ASP A 26 11.31 -35.92 18.93
N SER A 27 10.13 -35.64 18.38
CA SER A 27 8.92 -36.43 18.50
C SER A 27 8.46 -36.70 19.94
N ARG A 28 8.83 -35.85 20.91
CA ARG A 28 8.37 -35.97 22.30
C ARG A 28 7.10 -35.20 22.60
N TRP A 29 6.75 -34.21 21.79
CA TRP A 29 5.56 -33.40 21.98
C TRP A 29 4.72 -33.34 20.70
N LEU A 30 3.41 -33.41 20.88
CA LEU A 30 2.41 -33.07 19.88
C LEU A 30 1.62 -31.88 20.39
N ALA A 31 1.69 -30.76 19.67
CA ALA A 31 0.84 -29.60 19.90
C ALA A 31 -0.30 -29.61 18.90
N HIS A 32 -1.53 -29.35 19.35
CA HIS A 32 -2.65 -29.07 18.46
C HIS A 32 -3.65 -28.09 19.06
N ILE A 33 -4.36 -27.37 18.19
CA ILE A 33 -5.45 -26.48 18.59
C ILE A 33 -6.76 -27.27 18.63
N ARG A 34 -7.47 -27.18 19.75
CA ARG A 34 -8.79 -27.78 19.96
C ARG A 34 -9.81 -26.66 20.13
N ALA A 35 -10.91 -26.72 19.38
CA ALA A 35 -12.09 -25.94 19.72
C ALA A 35 -12.67 -26.52 21.02
N PRO A 36 -13.05 -25.67 22.00
CA PRO A 36 -13.62 -26.17 23.24
C PRO A 36 -14.82 -27.03 22.86
N ALA A 37 -14.99 -28.18 23.52
CA ALA A 37 -16.19 -28.98 23.33
C ALA A 37 -17.37 -28.03 23.55
N ALA A 38 -18.15 -27.76 22.49
CA ALA A 38 -19.25 -26.81 22.56
C ALA A 38 -20.08 -27.22 23.78
N ALA A 39 -20.02 -26.41 24.85
CA ALA A 39 -20.96 -26.56 25.93
C ALA A 39 -22.31 -26.44 25.23
N GLN A 40 -23.07 -27.54 25.18
CA GLN A 40 -24.41 -27.50 24.61
C GLN A 40 -25.10 -26.30 25.24
N PRO A 41 -25.52 -25.30 24.44
CA PRO A 41 -26.13 -24.11 25.01
C PRO A 41 -27.36 -24.60 25.79
N ALA A 42 -27.28 -24.53 27.12
CA ALA A 42 -28.36 -24.94 27.99
C ALA A 42 -29.58 -24.02 27.84
N ASP A 43 -29.43 -22.89 27.13
CA ASP A 43 -30.47 -21.93 26.85
C ASP A 43 -30.22 -21.25 25.49
N SER A 44 -31.16 -21.41 24.55
CA SER A 44 -31.03 -20.98 23.14
C SER A 44 -31.33 -19.49 22.92
N SER A 45 -31.18 -18.65 23.95
CA SER A 45 -31.66 -17.27 23.98
C SER A 45 -30.55 -16.20 24.04
N GLN A 46 -29.26 -16.57 24.09
CA GLN A 46 -28.15 -15.62 24.00
C GLN A 46 -27.58 -15.52 22.57
N PRO A 47 -27.30 -14.30 22.06
CA PRO A 47 -26.70 -14.10 20.74
C PRO A 47 -25.31 -14.72 20.68
N ALA A 48 -25.05 -15.47 19.60
CA ALA A 48 -23.87 -16.29 19.36
C ALA A 48 -22.60 -15.49 18.99
N ASP A 49 -22.33 -14.38 19.68
CA ASP A 49 -21.19 -13.48 19.41
C ASP A 49 -19.94 -13.78 20.24
N SER A 50 -19.96 -14.81 21.11
CA SER A 50 -18.73 -15.26 21.76
C SER A 50 -17.94 -16.17 20.82
N ASN A 51 -16.84 -15.63 20.28
CA ASN A 51 -15.83 -16.47 19.63
C ASN A 51 -15.41 -17.57 20.62
N PRO A 52 -15.54 -18.87 20.27
CA PRO A 52 -15.26 -19.93 21.22
C PRO A 52 -13.79 -19.90 21.64
N ILE A 53 -13.54 -19.84 22.95
CA ILE A 53 -12.20 -19.85 23.55
C ILE A 53 -11.45 -21.09 23.08
N ARG A 54 -10.45 -20.93 22.21
CA ARG A 54 -9.65 -22.05 21.72
C ARG A 54 -8.68 -22.54 22.80
N GLU A 55 -8.36 -23.83 22.75
CA GLU A 55 -7.42 -24.45 23.66
C GLU A 55 -6.21 -24.96 22.88
N LEU A 56 -5.00 -24.65 23.35
CA LEU A 56 -3.77 -25.31 22.90
C LEU A 56 -3.55 -26.55 23.75
N VAL A 57 -3.58 -27.72 23.11
CA VAL A 57 -3.34 -29.00 23.75
C VAL A 57 -1.93 -29.47 23.45
N LEU A 58 -1.15 -29.67 24.50
CA LEU A 58 0.21 -30.20 24.45
C LEU A 58 0.22 -31.62 25.01
N THR A 59 0.52 -32.58 24.14
CA THR A 59 0.58 -34.01 24.49
C THR A 59 2.02 -34.46 24.48
N ARG A 60 2.51 -34.97 25.61
CA ARG A 60 3.83 -35.60 25.68
C ARG A 60 3.74 -37.05 25.23
N ILE A 61 4.50 -37.40 24.20
CA ILE A 61 4.54 -38.72 23.59
C ILE A 61 5.43 -39.62 24.46
N ALA A 62 4.99 -40.87 24.66
CA ALA A 62 5.67 -41.91 25.46
C ALA A 62 5.74 -41.66 26.98
N THR A 63 4.86 -40.83 27.54
CA THR A 63 4.69 -40.72 29.00
C THR A 63 3.23 -40.84 29.38
N ASP A 64 2.92 -41.46 30.51
CA ASP A 64 1.57 -41.47 31.13
C ASP A 64 1.19 -40.11 31.73
N ARG A 65 1.95 -39.05 31.43
CA ARG A 65 1.65 -37.71 31.94
C ARG A 65 0.39 -37.18 31.27
N PRO A 66 -0.46 -36.47 32.04
CA PRO A 66 -1.67 -35.88 31.49
C PRO A 66 -1.32 -34.85 30.41
N GLN A 67 -2.19 -34.73 29.41
CA GLN A 67 -2.16 -33.63 28.45
C GLN A 67 -2.21 -32.31 29.19
N ARG A 68 -1.42 -31.34 28.72
CA ARG A 68 -1.54 -29.95 29.20
C ARG A 68 -2.44 -29.19 28.25
N VAL A 69 -3.40 -28.47 28.82
CA VAL A 69 -4.34 -27.64 28.08
C VAL A 69 -4.12 -26.20 28.50
N LEU A 70 -3.80 -25.34 27.55
CA LEU A 70 -3.59 -23.91 27.76
C LEU A 70 -4.74 -23.14 27.13
N SER A 71 -5.37 -22.26 27.91
CA SER A 71 -6.35 -21.31 27.39
C SER A 71 -5.64 -20.33 26.47
N MET A 72 -6.12 -20.21 25.25
CA MET A 72 -5.60 -19.26 24.29
C MET A 72 -6.24 -17.88 24.50
N PRO A 73 -5.53 -16.79 24.20
CA PRO A 73 -6.19 -15.53 23.91
C PRO A 73 -7.29 -15.75 22.87
N GLU A 74 -8.31 -14.90 22.88
CA GLU A 74 -9.37 -14.96 21.87
C GLU A 74 -8.80 -14.90 20.44
N GLY A 75 -9.57 -15.44 19.49
CA GLY A 75 -9.30 -15.34 18.05
C GLY A 75 -8.59 -16.51 17.37
N GLN A 76 -8.19 -16.25 16.12
CA GLN A 76 -7.73 -17.30 15.20
C GLN A 76 -6.23 -17.51 15.33
N THR A 77 -5.84 -18.74 15.68
CA THR A 77 -4.48 -19.24 15.50
C THR A 77 -4.26 -19.63 14.04
N THR A 78 -3.19 -19.14 13.43
CA THR A 78 -2.88 -19.38 12.01
C THR A 78 -1.62 -20.20 11.79
N ASP A 79 -0.60 -20.05 12.65
CA ASP A 79 0.70 -20.67 12.48
C ASP A 79 1.20 -21.34 13.77
N LEU A 80 1.92 -22.47 13.64
CA LEU A 80 2.43 -23.26 14.76
C LEU A 80 3.77 -23.93 14.41
N HIS A 81 4.87 -23.45 15.00
CA HIS A 81 6.22 -23.94 14.69
C HIS A 81 7.03 -24.24 15.95
N TRP A 82 7.59 -25.44 16.02
CA TRP A 82 8.51 -25.84 17.08
C TRP A 82 9.94 -25.31 16.84
N ALA A 83 10.58 -24.85 17.91
CA ALA A 83 12.00 -24.57 17.91
C ALA A 83 12.79 -25.89 17.81
N PRO A 84 13.87 -25.96 17.02
CA PRO A 84 14.70 -27.17 16.84
C PRO A 84 15.28 -27.78 18.12
N GLY A 85 15.53 -26.98 19.16
CA GLY A 85 16.17 -27.39 20.43
C GLY A 85 15.20 -27.74 21.57
N GLU A 86 13.99 -28.20 21.25
CA GLU A 86 12.99 -28.77 22.20
C GLU A 86 12.43 -27.83 23.28
N ARG A 87 12.78 -26.54 23.30
CA ARG A 87 12.39 -25.65 24.41
C ARG A 87 11.13 -24.83 24.22
N LEU A 88 10.79 -24.49 22.98
CA LEU A 88 9.77 -23.49 22.71
C LEU A 88 8.92 -23.87 21.51
N LEU A 89 7.63 -23.59 21.62
CA LEU A 89 6.65 -23.60 20.56
C LEU A 89 6.26 -22.16 20.24
N GLY A 90 6.51 -21.72 19.03
CA GLY A 90 6.05 -20.42 18.54
C GLY A 90 4.70 -20.55 17.86
N MET A 91 3.82 -19.59 18.07
CA MET A 91 2.45 -19.62 17.59
C MET A 91 1.94 -18.21 17.30
N LEU A 92 1.22 -18.06 16.18
CA LEU A 92 0.59 -16.79 15.82
C LEU A 92 -0.90 -16.83 16.16
N SER A 93 -1.36 -15.92 17.03
CA SER A 93 -2.77 -15.78 17.43
C SER A 93 -3.19 -14.31 17.41
N GLU A 94 -4.22 -13.95 16.65
CA GLU A 94 -4.69 -12.55 16.49
C GLU A 94 -3.57 -11.54 16.21
N LYS A 95 -2.67 -11.90 15.31
CA LYS A 95 -1.50 -11.08 14.96
C LYS A 95 -0.50 -10.85 16.09
N ARG A 96 -0.56 -11.64 17.16
CA ARG A 96 0.38 -11.67 18.28
C ARG A 96 1.20 -12.94 18.20
N LEU A 97 2.52 -12.81 18.23
CA LEU A 97 3.43 -13.95 18.24
C LEU A 97 3.68 -14.38 19.69
N LEU A 98 3.21 -15.58 20.02
CA LEU A 98 3.27 -16.18 21.34
C LEU A 98 4.29 -17.31 21.36
N LEU A 99 5.07 -17.37 22.43
CA LEU A 99 6.04 -18.42 22.71
C LEU A 99 5.57 -19.23 23.91
N VAL A 100 5.50 -20.54 23.74
CA VAL A 100 5.02 -21.48 24.74
C VAL A 100 6.16 -22.41 25.13
N ASP A 101 6.49 -22.42 26.42
CA ASP A 101 7.34 -23.46 26.99
C ASP A 101 6.45 -24.66 27.34
N PRO A 102 6.61 -25.82 26.68
CA PRO A 102 5.74 -26.97 26.90
C PRO A 102 5.90 -27.60 28.29
N GLU A 103 7.06 -27.47 28.93
CA GLU A 103 7.35 -28.09 30.23
C GLU A 103 6.83 -27.25 31.40
N SER A 104 6.90 -25.91 31.32
CA SER A 104 6.30 -25.03 32.32
C SER A 104 4.84 -24.65 32.02
N GLY A 105 4.43 -24.69 30.74
CA GLY A 105 3.12 -24.23 30.29
C GLY A 105 3.02 -22.70 30.26
N THR A 106 4.15 -22.00 30.39
CA THR A 106 4.20 -20.55 30.38
C THR A 106 4.04 -20.06 28.95
N LEU A 107 3.14 -19.10 28.77
CA LEU A 107 2.88 -18.41 27.52
C LEU A 107 3.44 -17.00 27.63
N THR A 108 4.37 -16.65 26.74
CA THR A 108 5.03 -15.35 26.69
C THR A 108 4.80 -14.72 25.34
N GLU A 109 4.30 -13.49 25.29
CA GLU A 109 4.26 -12.73 24.04
C GLU A 109 5.66 -12.25 23.67
N LEU A 110 6.03 -12.40 22.39
CA LEU A 110 7.29 -11.90 21.89
C LEU A 110 7.27 -10.36 21.91
N SER A 111 8.02 -9.77 22.82
CA SER A 111 8.08 -8.31 23.00
C SER A 111 8.48 -7.62 21.69
N GLY A 112 7.70 -6.61 21.28
CA GLY A 112 7.94 -5.83 20.05
C GLY A 112 7.39 -6.46 18.76
N ALA A 113 6.83 -7.67 18.80
CA ALA A 113 6.17 -8.29 17.66
C ALA A 113 4.68 -7.91 17.61
N LEU A 114 4.39 -6.69 17.12
CA LEU A 114 3.04 -6.18 16.95
C LEU A 114 2.55 -6.43 15.51
N GLN A 115 1.26 -6.76 15.36
CA GLN A 115 0.60 -6.93 14.06
C GLN A 115 1.33 -7.90 13.13
N VAL A 116 1.68 -9.07 13.66
CA VAL A 116 2.31 -10.14 12.90
C VAL A 116 1.29 -10.78 11.96
N GLU A 117 1.53 -10.74 10.65
CA GLU A 117 0.63 -11.34 9.65
C GLU A 117 0.93 -12.82 9.43
N GLN A 118 2.21 -13.21 9.56
CA GLN A 118 2.65 -14.58 9.32
C GLN A 118 3.86 -14.92 10.17
N PHE A 119 3.90 -16.12 10.74
CA PHE A 119 5.08 -16.64 11.42
C PHE A 119 5.83 -17.63 10.52
N LEU A 120 7.09 -17.34 10.20
CA LEU A 120 7.92 -18.13 9.27
C LEU A 120 8.75 -19.21 9.99
N GLY A 121 8.49 -19.42 11.29
CA GLY A 121 9.16 -20.41 12.11
C GLY A 121 10.57 -20.01 12.55
N TRP A 122 11.38 -21.03 12.81
CA TRP A 122 12.65 -20.92 13.52
C TRP A 122 13.83 -21.28 12.62
N SER A 123 14.93 -20.55 12.77
CA SER A 123 16.24 -20.97 12.28
C SER A 123 16.62 -22.33 12.86
N LYS A 124 17.42 -23.12 12.13
CA LYS A 124 17.79 -24.48 12.58
C LYS A 124 18.50 -24.51 13.94
N PRO A 125 19.39 -23.56 14.29
CA PRO A 125 19.96 -23.52 15.64
C PRO A 125 18.94 -23.18 16.74
N GLY A 126 17.76 -22.66 16.37
CA GLY A 126 16.74 -22.17 17.30
C GLY A 126 17.07 -20.83 17.96
N SER A 127 18.20 -20.19 17.57
CA SER A 127 18.63 -18.91 18.12
C SER A 127 17.85 -17.72 17.53
N ASN A 128 17.27 -17.89 16.36
CA ASN A 128 16.49 -16.87 15.66
C ASN A 128 15.15 -17.42 15.19
N LEU A 129 14.17 -16.54 15.10
CA LEU A 129 12.86 -16.76 14.50
C LEU A 129 12.58 -15.65 13.48
N ALA A 130 11.73 -15.93 12.50
CA ALA A 130 11.32 -14.95 11.49
C ALA A 130 9.80 -14.83 11.41
N TYR A 131 9.32 -13.62 11.17
CA TYR A 131 7.90 -13.34 11.02
C TYR A 131 7.69 -12.13 10.10
N LEU A 132 6.47 -11.99 9.58
CA LEU A 132 6.05 -10.88 8.73
C LEU A 132 5.17 -9.94 9.53
N THR A 133 5.41 -8.63 9.42
CA THR A 133 4.48 -7.58 9.88
C THR A 133 4.03 -6.75 8.68
N LEU A 134 2.89 -6.06 8.78
CA LEU A 134 2.54 -5.08 7.76
C LEU A 134 3.59 -3.96 7.70
N ALA A 135 4.05 -3.65 6.49
CA ALA A 135 4.78 -2.42 6.25
C ALA A 135 3.80 -1.25 6.34
N GLU A 136 4.26 -0.13 6.91
CA GLU A 136 3.47 1.08 7.20
C GLU A 136 2.41 1.38 6.14
N GLU A 137 1.16 1.49 6.60
CA GLU A 137 0.04 1.91 5.77
C GLU A 137 0.19 3.41 5.49
N PHE A 138 0.53 3.78 4.26
CA PHE A 138 0.22 5.11 3.78
C PHE A 138 -1.30 5.23 3.58
N ASP A 139 -1.88 6.35 4.01
CA ASP A 139 -3.30 6.59 3.76
C ASP A 139 -3.59 6.52 2.26
N ARG A 140 -4.58 5.70 1.91
CA ARG A 140 -5.06 5.59 0.53
C ARG A 140 -5.48 6.99 0.08
N THR A 141 -4.75 7.54 -0.89
CA THR A 141 -5.05 8.86 -1.44
C THR A 141 -5.64 8.70 -2.82
N VAL A 142 -6.77 9.35 -3.07
CA VAL A 142 -7.39 9.42 -4.39
C VAL A 142 -7.30 10.85 -4.87
N ALA A 143 -6.74 11.05 -6.06
CA ALA A 143 -6.79 12.32 -6.78
C ALA A 143 -7.63 12.17 -8.03
N ILE A 144 -8.47 13.17 -8.30
CA ILE A 144 -9.09 13.31 -9.62
C ILE A 144 -8.13 14.09 -10.50
N VAL A 145 -7.90 13.62 -11.72
CA VAL A 145 -7.08 14.30 -12.73
C VAL A 145 -7.94 14.51 -13.97
N PRO A 146 -7.53 15.37 -14.93
CA PRO A 146 -8.38 15.75 -16.06
C PRO A 146 -9.02 14.58 -16.80
N HIS A 147 -8.29 13.47 -16.97
CA HIS A 147 -8.75 12.32 -17.76
C HIS A 147 -9.13 11.09 -16.90
N GLY A 148 -9.32 11.23 -15.59
CA GLY A 148 -9.73 10.11 -14.75
C GLY A 148 -9.46 10.26 -13.27
N ARG A 149 -9.26 9.13 -12.60
CA ARG A 149 -8.95 9.06 -11.17
C ARG A 149 -7.68 8.29 -10.95
N ILE A 150 -6.84 8.81 -10.09
CA ILE A 150 -5.62 8.17 -9.61
C ILE A 150 -5.92 7.67 -8.22
N ARG A 151 -5.91 6.35 -8.05
CA ARG A 151 -5.92 5.74 -6.73
C ARG A 151 -4.50 5.39 -6.37
N TRP A 152 -3.97 6.09 -5.38
CA TRP A 152 -2.74 5.74 -4.70
C TRP A 152 -3.09 4.96 -3.44
N ALA A 153 -2.87 3.65 -3.46
CA ALA A 153 -3.03 2.79 -2.29
C ALA A 153 -1.73 2.00 -2.09
N PRO A 154 -1.04 2.08 -0.94
CA PRO A 154 0.09 1.20 -0.69
C PRO A 154 -0.32 -0.24 -0.98
N ALA A 155 0.47 -0.95 -1.78
CA ALA A 155 0.33 -2.39 -1.86
C ALA A 155 0.48 -2.94 -0.44
N GLN A 156 -0.32 -3.95 -0.06
CA GLN A 156 -0.07 -4.68 1.19
C GLN A 156 1.33 -5.29 1.09
N ARG A 157 2.27 -4.66 1.80
CA ARG A 157 3.66 -5.06 1.86
C ARG A 157 3.94 -5.55 3.25
N HIS A 158 4.90 -6.44 3.36
CA HIS A 158 5.36 -6.94 4.64
C HIS A 158 6.76 -6.44 4.94
N ASN A 159 7.06 -6.30 6.24
CA ASN A 159 8.42 -6.33 6.72
C ASN A 159 8.73 -7.76 7.18
N LEU A 160 9.82 -8.32 6.67
CA LEU A 160 10.44 -9.50 7.23
C LEU A 160 11.21 -9.10 8.49
N MET A 161 10.77 -9.61 9.61
CA MET A 161 11.38 -9.40 10.92
C MET A 161 12.14 -10.65 11.33
N VAL A 162 13.36 -10.49 11.82
CA VAL A 162 14.14 -11.56 12.44
C VAL A 162 14.44 -11.17 13.87
N ALA A 163 14.09 -12.04 14.81
CA ALA A 163 14.24 -11.78 16.25
C ALA A 163 14.81 -13.00 16.96
N GLN A 164 15.34 -12.77 18.17
CA GLN A 164 15.70 -13.82 19.11
C GLN A 164 14.45 -14.28 19.91
N PRO A 165 14.41 -15.54 20.38
CA PRO A 165 13.29 -16.06 21.16
C PRO A 165 12.96 -15.27 22.43
N ASN A 166 13.94 -14.57 23.01
CA ASN A 166 13.73 -13.76 24.22
C ASN A 166 13.08 -12.39 23.94
N GLY A 167 12.86 -12.04 22.67
CA GLY A 167 12.31 -10.74 22.28
C GLY A 167 13.25 -9.56 22.56
N THR A 168 14.52 -9.80 22.92
CA THR A 168 15.47 -8.70 23.14
C THR A 168 15.90 -8.12 21.80
N LEU A 169 15.74 -6.80 21.65
CA LEU A 169 16.24 -6.01 20.52
C LEU A 169 17.76 -6.16 20.35
N PRO A 170 18.31 -6.02 19.12
CA PRO A 170 17.62 -5.51 17.93
C PRO A 170 16.99 -6.64 17.08
N SER A 171 15.68 -6.53 16.86
CA SER A 171 15.04 -7.22 15.75
C SER A 171 15.57 -6.62 14.44
N ARG A 172 16.00 -7.48 13.51
CA ARG A 172 16.42 -7.05 12.18
C ARG A 172 15.18 -6.92 11.31
N ARG A 173 15.08 -5.84 10.54
CA ARG A 173 13.93 -5.51 9.69
C ARG A 173 14.37 -5.43 8.24
N PHE A 174 13.79 -6.26 7.39
CA PHE A 174 13.95 -6.21 5.94
C PHE A 174 12.59 -5.86 5.33
N GLY A 175 12.45 -4.62 4.88
CA GLY A 175 11.13 -4.05 4.57
C GLY A 175 10.67 -4.24 3.13
N LEU A 176 9.37 -3.97 2.94
CA LEU A 176 8.74 -3.61 1.66
C LEU A 176 8.62 -4.74 0.63
N MET A 177 8.41 -5.98 1.11
CA MET A 177 8.35 -7.18 0.26
C MET A 177 7.02 -7.92 0.46
N ASN A 178 6.50 -8.56 -0.59
CA ASN A 178 5.44 -9.56 -0.43
C ASN A 178 6.06 -10.95 -0.53
N ILE A 179 6.24 -11.63 0.61
CA ILE A 179 6.89 -12.95 0.66
C ILE A 179 5.84 -14.04 0.45
N SER A 180 5.93 -14.76 -0.67
CA SER A 180 4.98 -15.82 -1.03
C SER A 180 5.34 -17.17 -0.41
N SER A 181 6.61 -17.40 -0.15
CA SER A 181 7.13 -18.62 0.48
C SER A 181 8.46 -18.34 1.16
N ALA A 182 8.70 -18.93 2.33
CA ALA A 182 9.96 -18.84 3.03
C ALA A 182 10.30 -20.18 3.72
N ARG A 183 11.59 -20.50 3.75
CA ARG A 183 12.12 -21.72 4.36
C ARG A 183 13.51 -21.49 4.92
N TRP A 184 13.70 -21.85 6.18
CA TRP A 184 15.02 -21.88 6.81
C TRP A 184 15.90 -22.99 6.22
N GLY A 185 17.19 -22.69 6.03
CA GLY A 185 18.17 -23.68 5.62
C GLY A 185 18.37 -24.77 6.69
N ASN A 186 18.56 -26.02 6.26
CA ASN A 186 18.54 -27.20 7.13
C ASN A 186 19.65 -27.24 8.21
N GLN A 187 20.68 -26.39 8.13
CA GLN A 187 21.82 -26.33 9.06
C GLN A 187 22.40 -24.91 9.20
N SER A 188 21.66 -23.88 8.80
CA SER A 188 22.21 -22.53 8.69
C SER A 188 21.31 -21.48 9.33
N THR A 189 21.88 -20.31 9.57
CA THR A 189 21.15 -19.08 9.90
C THR A 189 20.54 -18.42 8.65
N LYS A 190 20.63 -19.07 7.48
CA LYS A 190 20.07 -18.57 6.22
C LYS A 190 18.58 -18.88 6.06
N LEU A 191 17.83 -17.90 5.56
CA LEU A 191 16.42 -18.01 5.21
C LEU A 191 16.27 -17.82 3.70
N SER A 192 15.84 -18.86 2.98
CA SER A 192 15.48 -18.77 1.56
C SER A 192 14.02 -18.38 1.42
N PHE A 193 13.70 -17.49 0.48
CA PHE A 193 12.32 -17.07 0.23
C PHE A 193 12.12 -16.59 -1.21
N TRP A 194 10.86 -16.51 -1.61
CA TRP A 194 10.41 -15.87 -2.84
C TRP A 194 9.63 -14.61 -2.47
N ALA A 195 9.90 -13.50 -3.16
CA ALA A 195 9.26 -12.23 -2.83
C ALA A 195 8.91 -11.40 -4.07
N THR A 196 7.66 -10.96 -4.17
CA THR A 196 7.24 -9.95 -5.14
C THR A 196 7.44 -8.53 -4.59
N HIS A 197 7.84 -7.60 -5.44
CA HIS A 197 7.93 -6.17 -5.10
C HIS A 197 6.91 -5.38 -5.90
N LEU A 198 5.64 -5.44 -5.52
CA LEU A 198 4.61 -4.63 -6.19
C LEU A 198 4.68 -3.19 -5.68
N PRO A 199 5.08 -2.20 -6.51
CA PRO A 199 4.63 -0.84 -6.30
C PRO A 199 3.09 -0.78 -6.34
N THR A 200 2.54 0.18 -5.60
CA THR A 200 1.14 0.63 -5.68
C THR A 200 0.65 0.81 -7.12
N VAL A 201 1.58 1.06 -8.04
CA VAL A 201 1.37 1.20 -9.47
C VAL A 201 2.44 0.36 -10.21
N SER A 202 2.40 -0.97 -10.07
CA SER A 202 3.32 -1.82 -10.85
C SER A 202 2.81 -2.02 -12.26
N HIS A 203 3.45 -1.29 -13.18
CA HIS A 203 3.36 -1.60 -14.59
C HIS A 203 4.36 -2.69 -15.00
N LEU A 204 5.25 -3.15 -14.12
CA LEU A 204 6.16 -4.25 -14.47
C LEU A 204 5.41 -5.60 -14.41
N PRO A 205 5.78 -6.57 -15.28
CA PRO A 205 5.26 -7.93 -15.18
C PRO A 205 5.52 -8.50 -13.78
N PRO A 206 4.60 -9.35 -13.27
CA PRO A 206 4.80 -10.03 -12.00
C PRO A 206 6.04 -10.93 -12.07
N GLY A 207 6.74 -11.06 -10.95
CA GLY A 207 7.90 -11.93 -10.80
C GLY A 207 8.26 -12.06 -9.32
N ASP A 208 8.64 -13.26 -8.91
CA ASP A 208 8.98 -13.61 -7.52
C ASP A 208 10.46 -14.03 -7.48
N PRO A 209 11.41 -13.09 -7.57
CA PRO A 209 12.83 -13.43 -7.49
C PRO A 209 13.11 -14.23 -6.22
N ALA A 210 13.85 -15.33 -6.39
CA ALA A 210 14.36 -16.10 -5.27
C ALA A 210 15.42 -15.29 -4.52
N ALA A 211 15.42 -15.42 -3.20
CA ALA A 211 16.34 -14.71 -2.32
C ALA A 211 16.82 -15.59 -1.18
N VAL A 212 18.01 -15.28 -0.66
CA VAL A 212 18.53 -15.85 0.57
C VAL A 212 18.94 -14.70 1.49
N LEU A 213 18.26 -14.58 2.62
CA LEU A 213 18.73 -13.76 3.74
C LEU A 213 19.81 -14.54 4.49
N ASP A 214 21.01 -14.01 4.50
CA ASP A 214 22.14 -14.52 5.27
C ASP A 214 22.31 -13.67 6.54
N LEU A 215 21.99 -14.24 7.71
CA LEU A 215 22.08 -13.50 8.97
C LEU A 215 23.53 -13.28 9.43
N ASP A 216 24.49 -14.04 8.91
CA ASP A 216 25.90 -13.88 9.28
C ASP A 216 26.50 -12.68 8.53
N GLU A 217 26.12 -12.50 7.26
CA GLU A 217 26.49 -11.34 6.43
C GLU A 217 25.55 -10.13 6.63
N ASP A 218 24.42 -10.34 7.30
CA ASP A 218 23.32 -9.37 7.43
C ASP A 218 22.84 -8.81 6.09
N ALA A 219 22.76 -9.68 5.08
CA ALA A 219 22.50 -9.29 3.70
C ALA A 219 21.48 -10.22 3.03
N ILE A 220 20.69 -9.65 2.13
CA ILE A 220 19.83 -10.42 1.22
C ILE A 220 20.56 -10.58 -0.10
N ARG A 221 20.73 -11.83 -0.53
CA ARG A 221 21.26 -12.17 -1.85
C ARG A 221 20.12 -12.61 -2.76
N TRP A 222 19.92 -11.86 -3.86
CA TRP A 222 18.91 -12.12 -4.86
C TRP A 222 19.43 -13.01 -5.99
N TYR A 223 18.56 -13.86 -6.54
CA TYR A 223 18.83 -14.77 -7.66
C TYR A 223 17.77 -14.61 -8.76
N PRO A 224 17.64 -13.43 -9.38
CA PRO A 224 16.73 -13.24 -10.50
C PRO A 224 17.21 -14.04 -11.72
N THR A 225 16.27 -14.58 -12.47
CA THR A 225 16.52 -15.46 -13.63
C THR A 225 16.00 -14.88 -14.94
N ASP A 226 15.08 -13.92 -14.89
CA ASP A 226 14.51 -13.26 -16.06
C ASP A 226 14.39 -11.73 -15.88
N VAL A 227 14.01 -11.04 -16.97
CA VAL A 227 13.85 -9.58 -17.03
C VAL A 227 12.92 -9.04 -15.93
N ALA A 228 11.82 -9.73 -15.69
CA ALA A 228 10.82 -9.31 -14.71
C ALA A 228 11.43 -9.40 -13.31
N GLU A 229 12.05 -10.52 -12.97
CA GLU A 229 12.71 -10.73 -11.68
C GLU A 229 13.84 -9.73 -11.42
N TYR A 230 14.71 -9.45 -12.41
CA TYR A 230 15.74 -8.41 -12.26
C TYR A 230 15.12 -7.03 -11.98
N ALA A 231 14.05 -6.67 -12.69
CA ALA A 231 13.35 -5.40 -12.45
C ALA A 231 12.67 -5.35 -11.07
N GLN A 232 12.13 -6.48 -10.58
CA GLN A 232 11.57 -6.58 -9.23
C GLN A 232 12.63 -6.40 -8.15
N VAL A 233 13.83 -6.97 -8.33
CA VAL A 233 14.97 -6.72 -7.44
C VAL A 233 15.41 -5.25 -7.52
N GLY A 234 15.39 -4.63 -8.71
CA GLY A 234 15.59 -3.18 -8.85
C GLY A 234 14.61 -2.36 -7.99
N ASN A 235 13.33 -2.73 -7.97
CA ASN A 235 12.31 -2.09 -7.13
C ASN A 235 12.61 -2.26 -5.63
N TYR A 236 13.09 -3.42 -5.20
CA TYR A 236 13.49 -3.65 -3.81
C TYR A 236 14.53 -2.61 -3.35
N TYR A 237 15.62 -2.48 -4.10
CA TYR A 237 16.69 -1.54 -3.77
C TYR A 237 16.20 -0.08 -3.87
N LEU A 238 15.36 0.22 -4.85
CA LEU A 238 14.75 1.54 -5.01
C LEU A 238 13.94 1.96 -3.76
N LEU A 239 13.10 1.05 -3.27
CA LEU A 239 12.24 1.28 -2.11
C LEU A 239 13.03 1.38 -0.79
N ASN A 240 14.14 0.65 -0.68
CA ASN A 240 15.09 0.79 0.44
C ASN A 240 16.07 1.96 0.28
N ARG A 241 15.93 2.78 -0.77
CA ARG A 241 16.76 3.95 -1.07
C ARG A 241 18.23 3.62 -1.40
N GLU A 242 18.48 2.39 -1.81
CA GLU A 242 19.77 1.88 -2.28
C GLU A 242 19.89 2.08 -3.80
N TYR A 243 19.89 3.35 -4.23
CA TYR A 243 19.67 3.71 -5.63
C TYR A 243 20.74 3.17 -6.59
N ALA A 244 22.00 3.06 -6.15
CA ALA A 244 23.08 2.52 -6.98
C ALA A 244 22.82 1.06 -7.36
N ASP A 245 22.44 0.23 -6.39
CA ASP A 245 22.07 -1.17 -6.61
C ASP A 245 20.79 -1.28 -7.45
N ALA A 246 19.81 -0.40 -7.22
CA ALA A 246 18.62 -0.34 -8.06
C ALA A 246 18.98 -0.09 -9.55
N VAL A 247 19.86 0.88 -9.84
CA VAL A 247 20.33 1.18 -11.20
C VAL A 247 21.06 -0.02 -11.82
N LYS A 248 21.87 -0.72 -11.04
CA LYS A 248 22.55 -1.95 -11.47
C LYS A 248 21.53 -3.00 -11.90
N PHE A 249 20.58 -3.35 -11.03
CA PHE A 249 19.59 -4.39 -11.33
C PHE A 249 18.66 -4.03 -12.50
N TYR A 250 18.26 -2.78 -12.66
CA TYR A 250 17.51 -2.38 -13.87
C TYR A 250 18.37 -2.39 -15.14
N THR A 251 19.68 -2.15 -15.02
CA THR A 251 20.60 -2.27 -16.16
C THR A 251 20.75 -3.74 -16.56
N ASP A 252 20.93 -4.63 -15.57
CA ASP A 252 20.96 -6.08 -15.79
C ASP A 252 19.62 -6.56 -16.37
N ALA A 253 18.48 -6.06 -15.89
CA ALA A 253 17.17 -6.39 -16.49
C ALA A 253 17.14 -6.07 -18.00
N LEU A 254 17.68 -4.92 -18.41
CA LEU A 254 17.74 -4.51 -19.80
C LEU A 254 18.69 -5.34 -20.66
N THR A 255 19.69 -6.02 -20.09
CA THR A 255 20.56 -6.94 -20.84
C THR A 255 19.92 -8.31 -21.07
N HIS A 256 18.86 -8.63 -20.32
CA HIS A 256 18.13 -9.89 -20.44
C HIS A 256 16.88 -9.78 -21.34
N VAL A 257 16.57 -8.58 -21.84
CA VAL A 257 15.43 -8.38 -22.76
C VAL A 257 15.71 -9.14 -24.06
N PRO A 258 14.84 -10.07 -24.49
CA PRO A 258 15.01 -10.78 -25.76
C PRO A 258 15.12 -9.79 -26.93
N ASP A 259 15.92 -10.12 -27.94
CA ASP A 259 15.98 -9.36 -29.18
C ASP A 259 14.63 -9.49 -29.93
N GLY A 260 13.74 -8.51 -29.74
CA GLY A 260 12.41 -8.48 -30.35
C GLY A 260 11.68 -7.16 -30.12
N ASP A 261 10.84 -6.77 -31.09
CA ASP A 261 10.06 -5.52 -31.02
C ASP A 261 8.88 -5.58 -30.03
N GLU A 262 8.49 -6.78 -29.60
CA GLU A 262 7.31 -7.01 -28.76
C GLU A 262 7.47 -6.47 -27.32
N ASP A 263 8.71 -6.26 -26.85
CA ASP A 263 8.99 -5.84 -25.46
C ASP A 263 9.28 -4.34 -25.26
N ARG A 264 9.04 -3.49 -26.27
CA ARG A 264 9.31 -2.04 -26.18
C ARG A 264 8.64 -1.37 -24.97
N THR A 265 7.42 -1.80 -24.61
CA THR A 265 6.71 -1.30 -23.43
C THR A 265 7.40 -1.71 -22.14
N LEU A 266 7.86 -2.96 -22.03
CA LEU A 266 8.61 -3.44 -20.86
C LEU A 266 9.93 -2.68 -20.70
N VAL A 267 10.67 -2.51 -21.80
CA VAL A 267 11.92 -1.73 -21.83
C VAL A 267 11.69 -0.29 -21.37
N ALA A 268 10.63 0.36 -21.88
CA ALA A 268 10.28 1.71 -21.47
C ALA A 268 10.00 1.78 -19.96
N ARG A 269 9.25 0.81 -19.41
CA ARG A 269 8.96 0.74 -17.96
C ARG A 269 10.21 0.55 -17.13
N ILE A 270 11.09 -0.37 -17.51
CA ILE A 270 12.36 -0.59 -16.81
C ILE A 270 13.23 0.67 -16.86
N ARG A 271 13.27 1.37 -18.01
CA ARG A 271 13.98 2.64 -18.14
C ARG A 271 13.37 3.76 -17.32
N LEU A 272 12.04 3.85 -17.18
CA LEU A 272 11.42 4.79 -16.24
C LEU A 272 12.01 4.58 -14.85
N TRP A 273 11.92 3.36 -14.32
CA TRP A 273 12.38 3.07 -12.96
C TRP A 273 13.89 3.28 -12.80
N ARG A 274 14.70 2.87 -13.77
CA ARG A 274 16.14 3.17 -13.78
C ARG A 274 16.41 4.68 -13.80
N GLY A 275 15.67 5.43 -14.60
CA GLY A 275 15.75 6.88 -14.66
C GLY A 275 15.42 7.52 -13.32
N MET A 276 14.41 7.01 -12.61
CA MET A 276 14.08 7.45 -11.24
C MET A 276 15.22 7.19 -10.26
N SER A 277 15.77 5.97 -10.26
CA SER A 277 16.90 5.60 -9.39
C SER A 277 18.11 6.48 -9.68
N ARG A 278 18.41 6.72 -10.95
CA ARG A 278 19.50 7.62 -11.38
C ARG A 278 19.28 9.04 -10.89
N LEU A 279 18.07 9.56 -11.02
CA LEU A 279 17.75 10.91 -10.56
C LEU A 279 17.93 11.03 -9.05
N ALA A 280 17.45 10.05 -8.29
CA ALA A 280 17.63 9.98 -6.83
C ALA A 280 19.10 9.77 -6.42
N ALA A 281 19.92 9.13 -7.27
CA ALA A 281 21.37 9.00 -7.09
C ALA A 281 22.17 10.25 -7.53
N GLY A 282 21.52 11.30 -8.03
CA GLY A 282 22.18 12.52 -8.52
C GLY A 282 22.70 12.44 -9.97
N GLU A 283 22.36 11.40 -10.72
CA GLU A 283 22.75 11.20 -12.13
C GLU A 283 21.75 11.85 -13.12
N ALA A 284 21.45 13.14 -12.94
CA ALA A 284 20.35 13.82 -13.64
C ALA A 284 20.42 13.72 -15.18
N VAL A 285 21.61 13.78 -15.79
CA VAL A 285 21.79 13.68 -17.25
C VAL A 285 21.45 12.28 -17.77
N ALA A 286 21.91 11.24 -17.08
CA ALA A 286 21.62 9.85 -17.47
C ALA A 286 20.15 9.51 -17.20
N ALA A 287 19.60 10.00 -16.09
CA ALA A 287 18.18 9.89 -15.78
C ALA A 287 17.33 10.50 -16.89
N ARG A 288 17.64 11.73 -17.34
CA ARG A 288 16.88 12.41 -18.39
C ARG A 288 16.80 11.58 -19.68
N LYS A 289 17.89 10.93 -20.11
CA LYS A 289 17.88 10.06 -21.29
C LYS A 289 16.92 8.87 -21.15
N ASP A 290 16.88 8.25 -19.98
CA ASP A 290 15.98 7.13 -19.72
C ASP A 290 14.51 7.58 -19.66
N LEU A 291 14.26 8.74 -19.07
CA LEU A 291 12.92 9.33 -19.00
C LEU A 291 12.42 9.80 -20.37
N GLU A 292 13.28 10.39 -21.20
CA GLU A 292 12.96 10.73 -22.58
C GLU A 292 12.66 9.48 -23.41
N TYR A 293 13.44 8.41 -23.23
CA TYR A 293 13.14 7.13 -23.86
C TYR A 293 11.74 6.64 -23.45
N PHE A 294 11.46 6.61 -22.14
CA PHE A 294 10.14 6.22 -21.64
C PHE A 294 9.02 7.07 -22.25
N ARG A 295 9.19 8.40 -22.29
CA ARG A 295 8.21 9.32 -22.89
C ARG A 295 7.94 9.04 -24.36
N GLY A 296 8.94 8.61 -25.12
CA GLY A 296 8.80 8.28 -26.54
C GLY A 296 8.26 6.89 -26.84
N HIS A 297 8.28 5.96 -25.87
CA HIS A 297 8.04 4.53 -26.11
C HIS A 297 6.96 3.90 -25.24
N ILE A 298 6.66 4.48 -24.07
CA ILE A 298 5.42 4.15 -23.37
C ILE A 298 4.32 4.93 -24.06
N LEU A 299 3.75 4.26 -25.05
CA LEU A 299 2.35 4.28 -25.45
C LEU A 299 2.26 3.36 -26.67
N ALA A 300 1.96 2.11 -26.40
CA ALA A 300 1.36 1.22 -27.37
C ALA A 300 0.03 1.85 -27.87
N PRO A 301 -0.40 1.56 -29.10
CA PRO A 301 -1.64 2.07 -29.71
C PRO A 301 -2.94 1.73 -28.96
N ASP A 302 -2.89 0.97 -27.87
CA ASP A 302 -4.05 0.31 -27.25
C ASP A 302 -4.77 1.13 -26.15
N LEU A 303 -4.21 2.27 -25.72
CA LEU A 303 -4.93 3.18 -24.84
C LEU A 303 -6.04 3.85 -25.65
N GLN A 304 -7.27 3.38 -25.47
CA GLN A 304 -8.46 4.02 -26.03
C GLN A 304 -8.51 5.46 -25.51
N VAL A 305 -8.25 6.40 -26.41
CA VAL A 305 -8.41 7.83 -26.15
C VAL A 305 -9.91 8.06 -25.95
N PRO A 306 -10.36 8.56 -24.78
CA PRO A 306 -11.78 8.81 -24.58
C PRO A 306 -12.31 9.82 -25.59
N ASP A 307 -13.58 9.68 -25.98
CA ASP A 307 -14.22 10.60 -26.91
C ASP A 307 -14.06 12.05 -26.46
N GLY A 308 -13.73 12.93 -27.40
CA GLY A 308 -13.54 14.37 -27.15
C GLY A 308 -12.17 14.77 -26.61
N TRP A 309 -11.24 13.84 -26.39
CA TRP A 309 -9.85 14.15 -26.04
C TRP A 309 -8.95 14.21 -27.27
N ASP A 310 -8.03 15.18 -27.28
CA ASP A 310 -6.89 15.12 -28.18
C ASP A 310 -5.95 13.98 -27.76
N ALA A 311 -5.58 13.14 -28.72
CA ALA A 311 -4.78 11.96 -28.45
C ALA A 311 -3.35 12.28 -27.99
N ALA A 312 -2.74 13.38 -28.46
CA ALA A 312 -1.40 13.78 -28.02
C ALA A 312 -1.45 14.34 -26.59
N VAL A 313 -2.45 15.15 -26.27
CA VAL A 313 -2.70 15.68 -24.92
C VAL A 313 -2.95 14.54 -23.94
N PHE A 314 -3.89 13.64 -24.21
CA PHE A 314 -4.20 12.50 -23.34
C PHE A 314 -2.97 11.61 -23.07
N ARG A 315 -2.13 11.42 -24.10
CA ARG A 315 -0.88 10.68 -23.99
C ARG A 315 0.13 11.37 -23.07
N ALA A 316 0.36 12.67 -23.25
CA ALA A 316 1.27 13.43 -22.41
C ALA A 316 0.81 13.45 -20.94
N LEU A 317 -0.49 13.59 -20.71
CA LEU A 317 -1.12 13.49 -19.39
C LEU A 317 -0.88 12.12 -18.75
N SER A 318 -1.10 11.04 -19.50
CA SER A 318 -0.88 9.66 -18.99
C SER A 318 0.58 9.43 -18.58
N ILE A 319 1.53 9.92 -19.37
CA ILE A 319 2.97 9.84 -19.08
C ILE A 319 3.30 10.61 -17.80
N ASP A 320 2.89 11.88 -17.71
CA ASP A 320 3.16 12.73 -16.54
C ASP A 320 2.49 12.11 -15.30
N GLN A 321 1.35 11.43 -15.49
CA GLN A 321 0.67 10.74 -14.41
C GLN A 321 1.50 9.57 -13.87
N ILE A 322 1.98 8.71 -14.76
CA ILE A 322 2.81 7.57 -14.36
C ILE A 322 4.06 8.09 -13.63
N PHE A 323 4.72 9.09 -14.20
CA PHE A 323 5.95 9.66 -13.65
C PHE A 323 5.76 10.24 -12.24
N LEU A 324 4.79 11.14 -12.06
CA LEU A 324 4.54 11.80 -10.77
C LEU A 324 4.00 10.81 -9.72
N SER A 325 3.13 9.88 -10.12
CA SER A 325 2.63 8.83 -9.20
C SER A 325 3.77 7.92 -8.72
N THR A 326 4.72 7.61 -9.61
CA THR A 326 5.93 6.86 -9.27
C THR A 326 6.78 7.61 -8.24
N LEU A 327 7.09 8.91 -8.46
CA LEU A 327 7.85 9.71 -7.49
C LEU A 327 7.24 9.71 -6.09
N LEU A 328 5.92 9.86 -6.03
CA LEU A 328 5.19 9.87 -4.77
C LEU A 328 5.17 8.50 -4.09
N SER A 329 5.05 7.41 -4.86
CA SER A 329 5.16 6.05 -4.32
C SER A 329 6.53 5.74 -3.73
N MET A 330 7.58 6.45 -4.16
CA MET A 330 8.94 6.35 -3.64
C MET A 330 9.22 7.31 -2.47
N GLY A 331 8.23 8.12 -2.06
CA GLY A 331 8.41 9.15 -1.04
C GLY A 331 9.32 10.30 -1.48
N GLN A 332 9.57 10.47 -2.78
CA GLN A 332 10.41 11.54 -3.34
C GLN A 332 9.61 12.84 -3.50
N ILE A 333 9.07 13.36 -2.38
CA ILE A 333 8.13 14.48 -2.37
C ILE A 333 8.74 15.74 -3.01
N SER A 334 9.97 16.12 -2.63
CA SER A 334 10.62 17.34 -3.15
C SER A 334 10.77 17.30 -4.67
N LEU A 335 11.16 16.14 -5.21
CA LEU A 335 11.33 15.94 -6.64
C LEU A 335 9.99 15.90 -7.39
N ALA A 336 8.95 15.32 -6.77
CA ALA A 336 7.59 15.36 -7.31
C ALA A 336 7.06 16.81 -7.39
N VAL A 337 7.34 17.63 -6.37
CA VAL A 337 7.00 19.05 -6.36
C VAL A 337 7.77 19.82 -7.44
N GLU A 338 9.07 19.57 -7.58
CA GLU A 338 9.91 20.19 -8.63
C GLU A 338 9.38 19.86 -10.03
N GLU A 339 9.11 18.58 -10.32
CA GLU A 339 8.59 18.19 -11.64
C GLU A 339 7.19 18.75 -11.88
N ALA A 340 6.28 18.67 -10.90
CA ALA A 340 4.94 19.24 -11.05
C ALA A 340 5.01 20.75 -11.32
N THR A 341 5.91 21.45 -10.62
CA THR A 341 6.17 22.89 -10.85
C THR A 341 6.73 23.13 -12.25
N ARG A 342 7.68 22.32 -12.70
CA ARG A 342 8.23 22.40 -14.06
C ARG A 342 7.15 22.20 -15.13
N ILE A 343 6.24 21.25 -14.94
CA ILE A 343 5.10 21.03 -15.85
C ILE A 343 4.21 22.28 -15.88
N ILE A 344 3.93 22.86 -14.71
CA ILE A 344 3.12 24.09 -14.58
C ILE A 344 3.79 25.28 -15.27
N GLU A 345 5.10 25.45 -15.14
CA GLU A 345 5.81 26.60 -15.71
C GLU A 345 5.93 26.53 -17.24
N GLN A 346 5.96 25.31 -17.80
CA GLN A 346 6.21 25.09 -19.22
C GLN A 346 4.95 24.96 -20.06
N ASP A 347 3.80 24.74 -19.43
CA ASP A 347 2.56 24.37 -20.10
C ASP A 347 1.44 25.33 -19.72
N ARG A 348 0.56 25.64 -20.68
CA ARG A 348 -0.58 26.53 -20.44
C ARG A 348 -1.92 25.80 -20.44
N ASP A 349 -1.91 24.49 -20.67
CA ASP A 349 -3.12 23.77 -21.06
C ASP A 349 -3.45 22.59 -20.11
N ALA A 350 -3.93 21.45 -20.62
CA ALA A 350 -4.40 20.35 -19.77
C ALA A 350 -3.29 19.80 -18.84
N ARG A 351 -2.02 19.88 -19.25
CA ARG A 351 -0.87 19.43 -18.44
C ARG A 351 -0.59 20.35 -17.26
N LEU A 352 -0.79 21.66 -17.42
CA LEU A 352 -0.78 22.61 -16.30
C LEU A 352 -1.79 22.18 -15.23
N ILE A 353 -3.01 21.85 -15.64
CA ILE A 353 -4.10 21.46 -14.73
C ILE A 353 -3.77 20.14 -14.05
N GLN A 354 -3.21 19.18 -14.77
CA GLN A 354 -2.70 17.95 -14.15
C GLN A 354 -1.59 18.22 -13.13
N GLY A 355 -0.61 19.05 -13.46
CA GLY A 355 0.45 19.46 -12.53
C GLY A 355 -0.12 20.09 -11.26
N LEU A 356 -1.15 20.94 -11.39
CA LEU A 356 -1.87 21.54 -10.27
C LEU A 356 -2.64 20.49 -9.44
N CYS A 357 -3.27 19.49 -10.07
CA CYS A 357 -3.88 18.35 -9.36
C CYS A 357 -2.85 17.57 -8.56
N TYR A 358 -1.66 17.35 -9.11
CA TYR A 358 -0.57 16.67 -8.42
C TYR A 358 -0.06 17.46 -7.22
N LEU A 359 0.20 18.76 -7.37
CA LEU A 359 0.57 19.60 -6.23
C LEU A 359 -0.50 19.57 -5.15
N ALA A 360 -1.79 19.67 -5.52
CA ALA A 360 -2.88 19.57 -4.56
C ALA A 360 -2.89 18.20 -3.84
N MET A 361 -2.65 17.10 -4.56
CA MET A 361 -2.54 15.77 -3.95
C MET A 361 -1.36 15.69 -2.96
N ILE A 362 -0.21 16.27 -3.31
CA ILE A 362 1.00 16.30 -2.47
C ILE A 362 0.77 17.13 -1.21
N ASP A 363 0.24 18.34 -1.36
CA ASP A 363 -0.04 19.24 -0.23
C ASP A 363 -1.02 18.58 0.74
N ARG A 364 -2.04 17.89 0.23
CA ARG A 364 -2.97 17.11 1.06
C ARG A 364 -2.27 15.96 1.79
N ALA A 365 -1.51 15.13 1.06
CA ALA A 365 -0.84 13.96 1.63
C ALA A 365 0.22 14.32 2.68
N THR A 366 0.80 15.52 2.57
CA THR A 366 1.81 16.04 3.52
C THR A 366 1.22 16.89 4.65
N GLY A 367 -0.11 16.99 4.75
CA GLY A 367 -0.79 17.77 5.79
C GLY A 367 -0.68 19.29 5.62
N GLN A 368 -0.28 19.78 4.45
CA GLN A 368 -0.17 21.20 4.11
C GLN A 368 -1.54 21.79 3.74
N HIS A 369 -2.48 21.77 4.69
CA HIS A 369 -3.89 22.10 4.46
C HIS A 369 -4.11 23.52 3.89
N GLU A 370 -3.30 24.50 4.30
CA GLU A 370 -3.39 25.87 3.78
C GLU A 370 -2.92 25.95 2.32
N LEU A 371 -1.75 25.37 1.99
CA LEU A 371 -1.23 25.32 0.61
C LEU A 371 -2.19 24.58 -0.32
N PHE A 372 -2.73 23.44 0.13
CA PHE A 372 -3.74 22.68 -0.61
C PHE A 372 -4.96 23.55 -0.94
N THR A 373 -5.59 24.15 0.08
CA THR A 373 -6.83 24.91 -0.09
C THR A 373 -6.60 26.15 -0.96
N ASP A 374 -5.50 26.87 -0.72
CA ASP A 374 -5.14 28.05 -1.50
C ASP A 374 -4.83 27.69 -2.96
N GLY A 375 -4.02 26.66 -3.20
CA GLY A 375 -3.68 26.17 -4.53
C GLY A 375 -4.91 25.71 -5.32
N VAL A 376 -5.85 25.02 -4.67
CA VAL A 376 -7.12 24.61 -5.29
C VAL A 376 -7.92 25.83 -5.74
N VAL A 377 -8.19 26.77 -4.84
CA VAL A 377 -9.09 27.91 -5.11
C VAL A 377 -8.46 28.93 -6.06
N THR A 378 -7.17 29.24 -5.87
CA THR A 378 -6.52 30.37 -6.57
C THR A 378 -5.86 29.97 -7.89
N ARG A 379 -5.55 28.68 -8.09
CA ARG A 379 -4.88 28.18 -9.29
C ARG A 379 -5.71 27.11 -10.00
N LEU A 380 -5.95 25.98 -9.35
CA LEU A 380 -6.55 24.81 -10.02
C LEU A 380 -7.94 25.11 -10.60
N VAL A 381 -8.86 25.64 -9.78
CA VAL A 381 -10.23 25.94 -10.21
C VAL A 381 -10.28 26.94 -11.38
N PRO A 382 -9.62 28.11 -11.30
CA PRO A 382 -9.59 29.05 -12.43
C PRO A 382 -9.00 28.48 -13.72
N HIS A 383 -7.99 27.62 -13.63
CA HIS A 383 -7.37 27.01 -14.82
C HIS A 383 -8.24 25.90 -15.40
N ALA A 384 -8.82 25.04 -14.55
CA ALA A 384 -9.74 23.99 -14.98
C ALA A 384 -10.95 24.55 -15.74
N MET A 385 -11.57 25.61 -15.21
CA MET A 385 -12.78 26.21 -15.79
C MET A 385 -12.54 27.01 -17.07
N ARG A 386 -11.31 27.45 -17.34
CA ARG A 386 -10.95 28.21 -18.56
C ARG A 386 -10.30 27.35 -19.63
N SER A 387 -10.08 26.06 -19.36
CA SER A 387 -9.41 25.17 -20.29
C SER A 387 -10.31 24.82 -21.47
N GLU A 388 -9.82 25.03 -22.68
CA GLU A 388 -10.47 24.59 -23.92
C GLU A 388 -10.12 23.13 -24.27
N GLN A 389 -9.07 22.58 -23.67
CA GLN A 389 -8.56 21.23 -23.97
C GLN A 389 -9.16 20.13 -23.08
N ILE A 390 -9.83 20.50 -21.99
CA ILE A 390 -10.51 19.55 -21.11
C ILE A 390 -12.00 19.60 -21.42
N PRO A 391 -12.67 18.47 -21.69
CA PRO A 391 -14.11 18.44 -21.85
C PRO A 391 -14.81 19.10 -20.66
N ARG A 392 -15.77 19.98 -20.93
CA ARG A 392 -16.46 20.79 -19.93
C ARG A 392 -16.93 19.97 -18.72
N GLU A 393 -17.56 18.82 -18.96
CA GLU A 393 -18.05 17.94 -17.90
C GLU A 393 -16.91 17.43 -17.00
N SER A 394 -15.75 17.13 -17.58
CA SER A 394 -14.56 16.69 -16.83
C SER A 394 -14.00 17.81 -15.97
N ALA A 395 -13.98 19.06 -16.49
CA ALA A 395 -13.57 20.24 -15.72
C ALA A 395 -14.52 20.51 -14.54
N GLU A 396 -15.85 20.47 -14.77
CA GLU A 396 -16.85 20.68 -13.72
C GLU A 396 -16.81 19.58 -12.64
N MET A 397 -16.59 18.32 -13.03
CA MET A 397 -16.38 17.20 -12.09
C MET A 397 -15.12 17.41 -11.24
N LEU A 398 -14.01 17.78 -11.87
CA LEU A 398 -12.73 18.02 -11.21
C LEU A 398 -12.87 19.14 -10.18
N VAL A 399 -13.43 20.28 -10.57
CA VAL A 399 -13.67 21.43 -9.68
C VAL A 399 -14.55 21.03 -8.50
N ALA A 400 -15.64 20.32 -8.74
CA ALA A 400 -16.54 19.88 -7.68
C ALA A 400 -15.86 18.95 -6.66
N ALA A 401 -14.97 18.07 -7.11
CA ALA A 401 -14.25 17.17 -6.23
C ALA A 401 -13.22 17.90 -5.36
N TYR A 402 -12.37 18.74 -5.96
CA TYR A 402 -11.35 19.47 -5.22
C TYR A 402 -11.93 20.54 -4.30
N LEU A 403 -13.04 21.20 -4.68
CA LEU A 403 -13.73 22.12 -3.78
C LEU A 403 -14.35 21.39 -2.59
N ARG A 404 -14.97 20.22 -2.80
CA ARG A 404 -15.49 19.40 -1.70
C ARG A 404 -14.40 19.05 -0.70
N ASP A 405 -13.23 18.64 -1.18
CA ASP A 405 -12.09 18.35 -0.33
C ASP A 405 -11.59 19.63 0.38
N ALA A 406 -11.42 20.74 -0.34
CA ALA A 406 -11.01 22.03 0.26
C ALA A 406 -11.97 22.52 1.36
N LEU A 407 -13.27 22.27 1.20
CA LEU A 407 -14.31 22.61 2.16
C LEU A 407 -14.45 21.61 3.33
N HIS A 408 -13.74 20.49 3.30
CA HIS A 408 -13.82 19.49 4.37
C HIS A 408 -13.41 20.09 5.74
N PRO A 409 -14.12 19.78 6.85
CA PRO A 409 -13.84 20.36 8.17
C PRO A 409 -12.38 20.21 8.62
N SER A 410 -11.73 19.09 8.27
CA SER A 410 -10.33 18.84 8.59
C SER A 410 -9.38 19.84 7.93
N ASN A 411 -9.71 20.39 6.76
CA ASN A 411 -8.92 21.43 6.09
C ASN A 411 -9.26 22.81 6.65
N GLN A 412 -10.57 23.08 6.85
CA GLN A 412 -11.06 24.37 7.33
C GLN A 412 -10.52 24.78 8.71
N ARG A 413 -10.30 23.81 9.61
CA ARG A 413 -9.78 24.08 10.97
C ARG A 413 -8.37 24.66 10.99
N TYR A 414 -7.58 24.45 9.93
CA TYR A 414 -6.21 24.96 9.83
C TYR A 414 -6.10 26.32 9.14
N LEU A 415 -7.20 26.85 8.62
CA LEU A 415 -7.22 28.13 7.93
C LEU A 415 -7.57 29.27 8.88
N SER A 416 -6.83 30.37 8.82
CA SER A 416 -7.19 31.60 9.52
C SER A 416 -8.50 32.19 8.98
N ALA A 417 -9.26 32.90 9.80
CA ALA A 417 -10.47 33.61 9.35
C ALA A 417 -10.18 34.59 8.19
N ARG A 418 -8.99 35.20 8.19
CA ARG A 418 -8.53 36.08 7.10
C ARG A 418 -8.32 35.29 5.80
N THR A 419 -7.66 34.13 5.87
CA THR A 419 -7.45 33.25 4.72
C THR A 419 -8.79 32.77 4.16
N LYS A 420 -9.70 32.29 5.00
CA LYS A 420 -11.06 31.85 4.60
C LYS A 420 -11.82 32.95 3.86
N LYS A 421 -11.87 34.17 4.40
CA LYS A 421 -12.51 35.32 3.72
C LYS A 421 -11.89 35.59 2.35
N ARG A 422 -10.55 35.64 2.26
CA ARG A 422 -9.85 35.88 0.98
C ARG A 422 -10.21 34.83 -0.07
N LEU A 423 -10.26 33.56 0.32
CA LEU A 423 -10.63 32.46 -0.58
C LEU A 423 -12.10 32.56 -1.01
N ALA A 424 -13.01 32.92 -0.10
CA ALA A 424 -14.41 33.18 -0.43
C ALA A 424 -14.57 34.32 -1.44
N ASP A 425 -13.89 35.45 -1.22
CA ASP A 425 -13.90 36.61 -2.13
C ASP A 425 -13.46 36.18 -3.54
N LYS A 426 -12.42 35.32 -3.64
CA LYS A 426 -11.93 34.80 -4.92
C LYS A 426 -12.92 33.88 -5.62
N LEU A 427 -13.63 33.04 -4.88
CA LEU A 427 -14.66 32.15 -5.44
C LEU A 427 -15.86 32.94 -5.98
N VAL A 428 -16.26 34.02 -5.32
CA VAL A 428 -17.32 34.93 -5.80
C VAL A 428 -16.90 35.62 -7.11
N GLU A 429 -15.67 36.15 -7.16
CA GLU A 429 -15.13 36.77 -8.39
C GLU A 429 -15.13 35.77 -9.56
N LEU A 430 -14.69 34.53 -9.31
CA LEU A 430 -14.71 33.47 -10.31
C LEU A 430 -16.14 33.12 -10.75
N ALA A 431 -17.07 32.96 -9.80
CA ALA A 431 -18.48 32.68 -10.09
C ALA A 431 -19.09 33.73 -11.02
N GLN A 432 -18.89 35.02 -10.70
CA GLN A 432 -19.37 36.13 -11.51
C GLN A 432 -18.79 36.11 -12.93
N SER A 433 -17.49 35.83 -13.07
CA SER A 433 -16.84 35.74 -14.39
C SER A 433 -17.32 34.56 -15.24
N MET A 434 -17.96 33.56 -14.62
CA MET A 434 -18.39 32.31 -15.25
C MET A 434 -19.91 32.20 -15.39
N GLN A 435 -20.67 33.20 -14.94
CA GLN A 435 -22.14 33.13 -14.90
C GLN A 435 -22.75 32.82 -16.28
N ASP A 436 -22.20 33.43 -17.33
CA ASP A 436 -22.73 33.30 -18.69
C ASP A 436 -22.24 32.03 -19.41
N THR A 437 -21.01 31.59 -19.11
CA THR A 437 -20.35 30.47 -19.81
C THR A 437 -20.57 29.13 -19.10
N HIS A 438 -20.56 29.14 -17.76
CA HIS A 438 -20.68 27.97 -16.89
C HIS A 438 -21.63 28.22 -15.70
N PRO A 439 -22.94 28.43 -15.93
CA PRO A 439 -23.90 28.79 -14.88
C PRO A 439 -23.95 27.78 -13.73
N GLN A 440 -23.88 26.47 -14.00
CA GLN A 440 -23.88 25.45 -12.96
C GLN A 440 -22.61 25.50 -12.09
N ALA A 441 -21.45 25.81 -12.69
CA ALA A 441 -20.22 25.97 -11.94
C ALA A 441 -20.23 27.27 -11.11
N ALA A 442 -20.75 28.37 -11.67
CA ALA A 442 -20.91 29.63 -10.96
C ALA A 442 -21.77 29.50 -9.70
N VAL A 443 -22.87 28.74 -9.76
CA VAL A 443 -23.69 28.39 -8.60
C VAL A 443 -22.86 27.65 -7.54
N ARG A 444 -22.15 26.58 -7.93
CA ARG A 444 -21.31 25.80 -6.99
C ARG A 444 -20.18 26.61 -6.36
N LEU A 445 -19.56 27.49 -7.13
CA LEU A 445 -18.51 28.40 -6.63
C LEU A 445 -19.08 29.37 -5.59
N SER A 446 -20.27 29.90 -5.83
CA SER A 446 -20.98 30.78 -4.89
C SER A 446 -21.38 30.04 -3.60
N GLU A 447 -21.92 28.82 -3.71
CA GLU A 447 -22.21 27.96 -2.56
C GLU A 447 -20.94 27.64 -1.75
N SER A 448 -19.83 27.36 -2.45
CA SER A 448 -18.52 27.11 -1.81
C SER A 448 -18.00 28.35 -1.08
N ALA A 449 -18.17 29.55 -1.67
CA ALA A 449 -17.81 30.80 -1.03
C ALA A 449 -18.61 31.05 0.25
N ALA A 450 -19.92 30.73 0.24
CA ALA A 450 -20.78 30.85 1.41
C ALA A 450 -20.26 30.03 2.61
N VAL A 451 -19.79 28.80 2.37
CA VAL A 451 -19.17 27.96 3.41
C VAL A 451 -17.94 28.65 4.01
N PHE A 452 -17.02 29.16 3.19
CA PHE A 452 -15.84 29.88 3.70
C PHE A 452 -16.20 31.16 4.47
N TYR A 453 -17.22 31.91 4.03
CA TYR A 453 -17.71 33.08 4.76
C TYR A 453 -18.28 32.71 6.12
N ARG A 454 -19.13 31.68 6.18
CA ARG A 454 -19.68 31.16 7.45
C ARG A 454 -18.57 30.81 8.44
N GLU A 455 -17.60 30.01 7.99
CA GLU A 455 -16.47 29.55 8.79
C GLU A 455 -15.48 30.67 9.18
N SER A 456 -15.62 31.86 8.59
CA SER A 456 -14.88 33.08 8.92
C SER A 456 -15.67 34.08 9.78
N GLY A 457 -16.93 33.77 10.11
CA GLY A 457 -17.83 34.64 10.88
C GLY A 457 -18.40 35.81 10.07
N LYS A 458 -18.55 35.68 8.74
CA LYS A 458 -19.02 36.72 7.83
C LYS A 458 -20.43 36.44 7.28
N THR A 459 -21.42 36.35 8.17
CA THR A 459 -22.80 35.96 7.86
C THR A 459 -23.48 36.84 6.79
N ALA A 460 -23.21 38.15 6.75
CA ALA A 460 -23.77 39.01 5.70
C ALA A 460 -23.29 38.59 4.30
N LEU A 461 -21.98 38.34 4.15
CA LEU A 461 -21.37 37.92 2.88
C LEU A 461 -21.77 36.49 2.50
N GLU A 462 -21.97 35.61 3.49
CA GLU A 462 -22.55 34.28 3.27
C GLU A 462 -23.94 34.37 2.63
N MET A 463 -24.83 35.20 3.17
CA MET A 463 -26.18 35.37 2.63
C MET A 463 -26.18 35.97 1.22
N ASP A 464 -25.28 36.91 0.93
CA ASP A 464 -25.16 37.50 -0.40
C ASP A 464 -24.64 36.48 -1.44
N ALA A 465 -23.69 35.62 -1.06
CA ALA A 465 -23.23 34.52 -1.90
C ALA A 465 -24.35 33.51 -2.20
N LEU A 466 -25.19 33.18 -1.20
CA LEU A 466 -26.33 32.27 -1.38
C LEU A 466 -27.47 32.84 -2.25
N ARG A 467 -27.69 34.16 -2.21
CA ARG A 467 -28.65 34.82 -3.11
C ARG A 467 -28.19 34.73 -4.56
N THR A 468 -26.91 35.02 -4.78
CA THR A 468 -26.25 34.90 -6.09
C THR A 468 -26.40 33.47 -6.64
N SER A 469 -26.19 32.44 -5.81
CA SER A 469 -26.35 31.04 -6.23
C SER A 469 -27.80 30.66 -6.54
N ALA A 470 -28.78 31.31 -5.89
CA ALA A 470 -30.21 31.08 -6.13
C ALA A 470 -30.76 31.80 -7.37
N GLY A 471 -29.95 32.62 -8.05
CA GLY A 471 -30.40 33.45 -9.16
C GLY A 471 -31.32 34.60 -8.73
N MET A 472 -31.20 35.03 -7.47
CA MET A 472 -31.87 36.21 -6.87
C MET A 472 -30.89 37.36 -6.77
#